data_AF-A0A2E6I144-F1
#
_entry.id   AF-A0A2E6I144-F1
#
_cell.length_a   1.000
_cell.length_b   1.000
_cell.length_c   1.000
_cell.angle_alpha   90.00
_cell.angle_beta   90.00
_cell.angle_gamma   90.00
#
_symmetry.space_group_name_H-M   'P 1'
#
loop_
_entity.id
_entity.type
_entity.pdbx_description
1 polymer ?
#
loop_
_entity_poly.entity_id
_entity_poly.type
_entity_poly.pdbx_seq_one_letter_code
_entity_poly.pdbx_strand_id
1 'polypeptide(L)' 'MKMPVDRDTVSELARLAGIEIADNELEEIANRFSSLMEELDRLNELDLANIQPVTIFPEDGEA' A
#
# COMPACT_ATOMS: atom_id res chain seq x y z
N MET A 1 -11.51 -4.79 1.98
CA MET A 1 -11.57 -3.85 3.13
C MET A 1 -11.58 -2.47 2.51
N LYS A 2 -12.69 -1.73 2.51
CA LYS A 2 -12.66 -0.37 1.95
C LYS A 2 -12.05 0.57 2.98
N MET A 3 -10.73 0.72 2.96
CA MET A 3 -10.05 1.75 3.74
C MET A 3 -9.77 2.94 2.82
N PRO A 4 -10.60 4.00 2.86
CA PRO A 4 -10.22 5.25 2.21
C PRO A 4 -8.91 5.74 2.83
N VAL A 5 -7.93 6.06 2.01
CA VAL A 5 -6.64 6.52 2.50
C VAL A 5 -6.73 8.03 2.68
N ASP A 6 -6.73 8.45 3.94
CA ASP A 6 -6.80 9.86 4.33
C ASP A 6 -5.42 10.48 4.52
N ARG A 7 -5.42 11.81 4.72
CA ARG A 7 -4.22 12.62 4.94
C ARG A 7 -3.36 12.08 6.08
N ASP A 8 -3.98 11.64 7.17
CA ASP A 8 -3.31 11.16 8.37
C ASP A 8 -2.59 9.83 8.09
N THR A 9 -3.25 8.94 7.34
CA THR A 9 -2.67 7.67 6.89
C THR A 9 -1.46 7.89 5.98
N VAL A 10 -1.53 8.83 5.03
CA VAL A 10 -0.39 9.16 4.16
C VAL A 10 0.77 9.74 4.95
N SER A 11 0.50 10.63 5.90
CA SER A 11 1.52 11.23 6.76
C SER A 11 2.27 10.16 7.56
N GLU A 12 1.54 9.19 8.13
CA GLU A 12 2.15 8.10 8.89
C GLU A 12 2.95 7.15 7.99
N LEU A 13 2.46 6.83 6.78
CA LEU A 13 3.20 6.03 5.81
C LEU A 13 4.49 6.73 5.36
N ALA A 14 4.45 8.04 5.14
CA ALA A 14 5.62 8.83 4.79
C ALA A 14 6.66 8.79 5.91
N ARG A 15 6.21 8.93 7.17
CA ARG A 15 7.05 8.81 8.36
C ARG A 15 7.72 7.42 8.45
N LEU A 16 6.99 6.35 8.19
CA LEU A 16 7.51 4.98 8.20
C LEU A 16 8.50 4.72 7.05
N ALA A 17 8.25 5.29 5.88
CA ALA A 17 9.12 5.18 4.72
C ALA A 17 10.34 6.12 4.78
N GLY A 18 10.39 7.04 5.76
CA GLY A 18 11.44 8.07 5.85
C GLY A 18 11.37 9.11 4.73
N ILE A 19 10.17 9.36 4.19
CA ILE A 19 9.91 10.33 3.12
C ILE A 19 9.35 11.61 3.73
N GLU A 20 9.96 12.74 3.41
CA GLU A 20 9.40 14.05 3.74
C GLU A 20 8.36 14.47 2.69
N ILE A 21 7.17 14.87 3.14
CA ILE A 21 6.08 15.37 2.29
C ILE A 21 5.64 16.71 2.84
N ALA A 22 5.52 17.73 1.98
CA ALA A 22 5.05 19.03 2.41
C ALA A 22 3.54 18.98 2.74
N ASP A 23 3.12 19.76 3.75
CA ASP A 23 1.74 19.75 4.23
C ASP A 23 0.69 20.10 3.14
N ASN A 24 1.08 20.90 2.14
CA ASN A 24 0.23 21.27 1.01
C ASN A 24 0.13 20.18 -0.06
N GLU A 25 1.01 19.17 -0.04
CA GLU A 25 1.03 18.06 -1.00
C GLU A 25 0.29 16.82 -0.49
N LEU A 26 0.12 16.70 0.84
CA LEU A 26 -0.47 15.53 1.48
C LEU A 26 -1.88 15.19 0.95
N GLU A 27 -2.70 16.19 0.67
CA GLU A 27 -4.07 15.95 0.19
C GLU A 27 -4.10 15.46 -1.26
N GLU A 28 -3.21 15.95 -2.12
CA GLU A 28 -3.06 15.44 -3.48
C GLU A 28 -2.56 13.98 -3.46
N ILE A 29 -1.56 13.70 -2.63
CA ILE A 29 -0.97 12.37 -2.50
C ILE A 29 -1.99 11.37 -1.94
N ALA A 30 -2.78 11.75 -0.94
CA ALA A 30 -3.87 10.92 -0.40
C ALA A 30 -4.91 10.54 -1.47
N ASN A 31 -5.30 11.50 -2.32
CA ASN A 31 -6.21 11.24 -3.42
C ASN A 31 -5.61 10.25 -4.43
N ARG A 32 -4.36 10.46 -4.84
CA ARG A 32 -3.66 9.58 -5.80
C ARG A 32 -3.46 8.18 -5.25
N PHE A 33 -3.06 8.07 -3.98
CA PHE A 33 -2.85 6.79 -3.32
C PHE A 33 -4.19 6.04 -3.14
N SER A 34 -5.27 6.75 -2.82
CA SER A 34 -6.62 6.16 -2.76
C SER A 34 -7.01 5.52 -4.10
N SER A 35 -6.77 6.20 -5.24
CA SER A 35 -7.05 5.62 -6.56
C SER A 35 -6.23 4.35 -6.85
N LEU A 36 -4.98 4.27 -6.37
CA LEU A 36 -4.17 3.06 -6.50
C LEU A 36 -4.68 1.92 -5.61
N MET A 37 -5.10 2.23 -4.39
CA MET A 37 -5.69 1.23 -3.48
C MET A 37 -7.00 0.68 -4.01
N GLU A 38 -7.83 1.51 -4.66
CA GLU A 38 -9.05 1.06 -5.35
C GLU A 38 -8.75 0.10 -6.50
N GLU A 39 -7.63 0.29 -7.21
CA GLU A 39 -7.15 -0.65 -8.22
C GLU A 39 -6.77 -1.99 -7.60
N LEU A 40 -5.97 -1.96 -6.54
CA LEU A 40 -5.53 -3.16 -5.81
C LEU A 40 -6.70 -3.92 -5.19
N ASP A 41 -7.73 -3.21 -4.73
CA ASP A 41 -8.93 -3.84 -4.16
C ASP A 41 -9.64 -4.76 -5.15
N ARG A 42 -9.52 -4.53 -6.47
CA ARG A 42 -10.08 -5.43 -7.49
C ARG A 42 -9.38 -6.79 -7.53
N LEU A 43 -8.13 -6.88 -7.08
CA LEU A 43 -7.41 -8.14 -6.99
C LEU A 43 -7.96 -9.05 -5.88
N ASN A 44 -8.68 -8.49 -4.90
CA ASN A 44 -9.32 -9.27 -3.83
C ASN A 44 -10.52 -10.10 -4.33
N GLU A 45 -11.01 -9.86 -5.56
CA GLU A 45 -12.10 -10.64 -6.16
C GLU A 45 -11.63 -12.00 -6.68
N LEU A 46 -10.31 -12.24 -6.71
CA LEU A 46 -9.72 -13.49 -7.17
C LEU A 46 -9.82 -14.57 -6.08
N ASP A 47 -10.21 -15.79 -6.47
CA ASP A 47 -10.18 -16.95 -5.57
C ASP A 47 -8.74 -17.45 -5.40
N LEU A 48 -8.19 -17.22 -4.22
CA LEU A 48 -6.83 -17.62 -3.84
C LEU A 48 -6.80 -18.80 -2.86
N ALA A 49 -7.93 -19.47 -2.59
CA ALA A 49 -8.06 -20.43 -1.48
C ALA A 49 -7.06 -21.61 -1.52
N ASN A 50 -6.55 -21.97 -2.70
CA ASN A 50 -5.64 -23.09 -2.91
C ASN A 50 -4.33 -22.71 -3.62
N ILE A 51 -3.98 -21.42 -3.66
CA ILE A 51 -2.77 -20.93 -4.33
C ILE A 51 -1.71 -20.63 -3.28
N GLN A 52 -0.54 -21.26 -3.41
CA GLN A 52 0.62 -20.96 -2.58
C GLN A 52 1.31 -19.67 -3.08
N PRO A 53 1.58 -18.68 -2.22
CA PRO A 53 2.35 -17.50 -2.60
C PRO A 53 3.73 -17.90 -3.11
N VAL A 54 4.13 -17.34 -4.25
CA VAL A 54 5.49 -17.52 -4.77
C VAL A 54 6.37 -16.42 -4.19
N THR A 55 7.31 -16.80 -3.32
CA THR A 55 8.33 -15.88 -2.80
C THR A 55 9.45 -15.74 -3.82
N ILE A 56 9.57 -14.54 -4.41
CA ILE A 56 10.60 -14.23 -5.43
C ILE A 56 11.91 -13.78 -4.77
N PHE A 57 11.85 -13.36 -3.50
CA PHE A 57 13.03 -13.07 -2.68
C PHE A 57 13.19 -14.20 -1.66
N PRO A 58 14.37 -14.85 -1.58
CA PRO A 58 14.66 -15.75 -0.48
C PRO A 58 14.62 -14.93 0.82
N GLU A 59 14.01 -15.48 1.87
CA GLU A 59 14.15 -14.88 3.19
C GLU A 59 15.64 -14.86 3.54
N ASP A 60 16.16 -13.70 3.93
CA ASP A 60 17.56 -13.54 4.29
C ASP A 60 17.97 -14.62 5.30
N GLY A 61 18.70 -15.67 4.89
CA GLY A 61 19.29 -16.61 5.85
C GLY A 61 19.52 -18.08 5.49
N GLU A 62 19.19 -18.60 4.31
CA GLU A 62 19.64 -19.95 3.92
C GLU A 62 20.75 -19.85 2.86
N ALA A 63 21.99 -19.98 3.35
CA ALA A 63 23.20 -20.23 2.56
C ALA A 63 23.33 -21.70 2.18
#